data_AF-A0A525P1J1-F1
#
_entry.id   AF-A0A525P1J1-F1
#
_cell.length_a   1.000
_cell.length_b   1.000
_cell.length_c   1.000
_cell.angle_alpha   90.00
_cell.angle_beta   90.00
_cell.angle_gamma   90.00
#
_symmetry.space_group_name_H-M   'P 1'
#
loop_
_entity.id
_entity.type
_entity.pdbx_description
1 polymer ?
#
loop_
_entity_poly.entity_id
_entity_poly.type
_entity_poly.pdbx_seq_one_letter_code
_entity_poly.pdbx_strand_id
1 'polypeptide(L)'
;MLRSRTRIAVGLKSEKGISALRDLIATADRLVQGFRQDVMARLGSGPDDVVCIDPNHFYGRMTGCGQTGPYAQRASHDINDIALSRALHAFGRKR
;
A
#
# COMPACT_ATOMS: atom_id res chain seq x y z
N MET A 1 0.23 -5.33 -15.60
CA MET A 1 1.08 -4.37 -14.86
C MET A 1 2.48 -4.88 -14.46
N LEU A 2 2.87 -6.13 -14.72
CA LEU A 2 4.13 -6.69 -14.19
C LEU A 2 5.28 -6.81 -15.21
N ARG A 3 5.16 -6.23 -16.40
CA ARG A 3 6.22 -6.26 -17.41
C ARG A 3 7.45 -5.48 -16.91
N SER A 4 8.64 -5.99 -17.24
CA SER A 4 9.94 -5.37 -16.88
C SER A 4 10.23 -5.25 -15.38
N ARG A 5 9.67 -6.15 -14.56
CA ARG A 5 9.94 -6.22 -13.12
C ARG A 5 10.44 -7.59 -12.70
N THR A 6 11.47 -7.62 -11.86
CA THR A 6 11.85 -8.83 -11.12
C THR A 6 10.79 -9.15 -10.07
N ARG A 7 10.48 -10.43 -9.89
CA ARG A 7 9.44 -10.90 -8.98
C ARG A 7 10.02 -11.91 -8.01
N ILE A 8 9.67 -11.74 -6.75
CA ILE A 8 10.01 -12.66 -5.67
C ILE A 8 8.78 -12.86 -4.81
N ALA A 9 8.58 -14.07 -4.32
CA ALA A 9 7.50 -14.38 -3.39
C ALA A 9 8.05 -14.32 -1.96
N VAL A 10 7.47 -13.46 -1.13
CA VAL A 10 7.88 -13.28 0.27
C VAL A 10 6.66 -13.47 1.17
N GLY A 11 6.75 -14.42 2.10
CA GLY A 11 5.70 -14.71 3.06
C GLY A 11 5.75 -13.78 4.27
N LEU A 12 5.02 -12.67 4.24
CA LEU A 12 4.99 -11.64 5.29
C LEU A 12 4.34 -12.07 6.62
N LYS A 13 3.93 -13.34 6.74
CA LYS A 13 3.43 -13.94 8.00
C LYS A 13 4.53 -14.61 8.81
N SER A 14 5.74 -14.72 8.28
CA SER A 14 6.89 -15.34 8.94
C SER A 14 7.96 -14.30 9.23
N GLU A 15 8.69 -14.47 10.33
CA GLU A 15 9.82 -13.61 10.69
C GLU A 15 10.89 -13.58 9.58
N LYS A 16 11.19 -14.74 8.99
CA LYS A 16 12.11 -14.85 7.85
C LYS A 16 11.65 -14.00 6.65
N GLY A 17 10.35 -13.99 6.37
CA GLY A 17 9.79 -13.17 5.30
C GLY A 17 9.86 -11.67 5.60
N ILE A 18 9.61 -11.28 6.85
CA ILE A 18 9.75 -9.88 7.28
C ILE A 18 11.22 -9.44 7.21
N SER A 19 12.17 -10.29 7.63
CA SER A 19 13.61 -10.01 7.49
C SER A 19 14.00 -9.82 6.02
N ALA A 20 13.59 -10.74 5.13
CA ALA A 20 13.88 -10.63 3.71
C ALA A 20 13.29 -9.36 3.09
N LEU A 21 12.09 -8.94 3.51
CA LEU A 21 11.52 -7.66 3.10
C LEU A 21 12.40 -6.48 3.54
N ARG A 22 12.88 -6.48 4.78
CA ARG A 22 13.73 -5.41 5.31
C ARG A 22 15.08 -5.33 4.58
N ASP A 23 15.69 -6.47 4.26
CA ASP A 23 16.94 -6.52 3.51
C ASP A 23 16.77 -5.91 2.09
N LEU A 24 15.62 -6.12 1.47
CA LEU A 24 15.29 -5.51 0.17
C LEU A 24 15.03 -4.01 0.29
N ILE A 25 14.34 -3.57 1.35
CA ILE A 25 14.11 -2.14 1.61
C ILE A 25 15.45 -1.43 1.82
N ALA A 26 16.37 -2.02 2.58
CA ALA A 26 17.67 -1.42 2.87
C ALA A 26 18.58 -1.22 1.64
N THR A 27 18.27 -1.89 0.52
CA THR A 27 19.01 -1.76 -0.74
C THR A 27 18.22 -1.03 -1.83
N ALA A 28 16.98 -0.62 -1.54
CA ALA A 28 16.10 0.05 -2.48
C ALA A 28 16.12 1.57 -2.25
N ASP A 29 16.04 2.35 -3.34
CA ASP A 29 15.84 3.80 -3.22
C ASP A 29 14.41 4.16 -2.82
N ARG A 30 13.45 3.29 -3.16
CA ARG A 30 12.00 3.58 -3.10
C ARG A 30 11.18 2.34 -2.77
N LEU A 31 10.20 2.52 -1.89
CA LEU A 31 9.19 1.53 -1.53
C LEU A 31 7.83 2.07 -1.92
N VAL A 32 7.07 1.32 -2.71
CA VAL A 32 5.69 1.64 -3.05
C VAL A 32 4.80 0.49 -2.65
N GLN A 33 3.77 0.77 -1.86
CA GLN A 33 2.87 -0.25 -1.31
C GLN A 33 1.41 0.16 -1.38
N GLY A 34 0.54 -0.84 -1.50
CA GLY A 34 -0.92 -0.68 -1.55
C GLY A 34 -1.66 -1.36 -0.39
N PHE A 35 -1.00 -1.74 0.70
CA PHE A 35 -1.69 -2.25 1.88
C PHE A 35 -2.44 -1.11 2.60
N ARG A 36 -3.40 -1.52 3.44
CA ARG A 36 -4.09 -0.62 4.36
C ARG A 36 -3.09 0.08 5.29
N GLN A 37 -3.51 1.24 5.80
CA GLN A 37 -2.69 2.17 6.57
C GLN A 37 -1.78 1.52 7.62
N ASP A 38 -2.30 0.55 8.38
CA ASP A 38 -1.59 0.01 9.55
C ASP A 38 -0.85 -1.30 9.28
N VAL A 39 -1.00 -1.90 8.10
CA VAL A 39 -0.45 -3.23 7.82
C VAL A 39 1.07 -3.20 7.86
N MET A 40 1.70 -2.26 7.15
CA MET A 40 3.16 -2.18 7.10
C MET A 40 3.79 -1.77 8.44
N ALA A 41 3.12 -0.91 9.21
CA ALA A 41 3.56 -0.55 10.56
C ALA A 41 3.52 -1.78 11.50
N ARG A 42 2.47 -2.61 11.43
CA ARG A 42 2.38 -3.86 12.19
C ARG A 42 3.44 -4.90 11.79
N LEU A 43 3.99 -4.80 10.59
CA LEU A 43 5.11 -5.62 10.13
C LEU A 43 6.48 -5.02 10.50
N GLY A 44 6.51 -3.86 11.16
CA GLY A 44 7.74 -3.11 11.45
C GLY A 44 8.48 -2.70 10.17
N SER A 45 7.73 -2.24 9.18
CA SER A 45 8.20 -1.68 7.90
C SER A 45 7.32 -0.49 7.50
N GLY A 46 6.81 0.23 8.50
CA GLY A 46 6.11 1.50 8.35
C GLY A 46 7.07 2.62 7.90
N PRO A 47 6.54 3.81 7.61
CA PRO A 47 7.35 4.96 7.18
C PRO A 47 8.46 5.28 8.20
N ASP A 48 8.14 5.29 9.49
CA ASP A 48 9.12 5.58 10.55
C ASP A 48 10.22 4.50 10.60
N ASP A 49 9.86 3.23 10.45
CA ASP A 49 10.83 2.12 10.39
C ASP A 49 11.78 2.27 9.19
N VAL A 50 11.26 2.70 8.03
CA VAL A 50 12.06 2.88 6.81
C VAL A 50 12.97 4.10 6.91
N VAL A 51 12.51 5.20 7.51
CA VAL A 51 13.34 6.40 7.76
C VAL A 51 14.52 6.07 8.68
N CYS A 52 14.34 5.15 9.64
CA CYS A 52 15.43 4.66 10.47
C CYS A 52 16.49 3.84 9.70
N ILE A 53 16.12 3.23 8.55
CA ILE A 53 17.04 2.49 7.69
C ILE A 53 17.85 3.46 6.83
N ASP A 54 17.16 4.37 6.14
CA ASP A 54 17.78 5.45 5.37
C ASP A 54 16.84 6.67 5.33
N PRO A 55 17.25 7.84 5.86
CA PRO A 55 16.43 9.04 5.86
C PRO A 55 16.16 9.62 4.46
N ASN A 56 16.94 9.22 3.44
CA ASN A 56 16.71 9.65 2.05
C ASN A 56 15.73 8.74 1.29
N HIS A 57 15.29 7.65 1.91
CA HIS A 57 14.44 6.67 1.26
C HIS A 57 13.03 7.23 0.97
N PHE A 58 12.54 7.03 -0.25
CA PHE A 58 11.17 7.43 -0.61
C PHE A 58 10.14 6.38 -0.18
N TYR A 59 9.12 6.79 0.59
CA TYR A 59 8.02 5.91 1.03
C TYR A 59 6.68 6.29 0.37
N GLY A 60 6.28 5.53 -0.65
CA GLY A 60 5.00 5.68 -1.34
C GLY A 60 3.91 4.78 -0.76
N ARG A 61 2.91 5.39 -0.12
CA ARG A 61 1.72 4.70 0.41
C ARG A 61 0.49 5.06 -0.41
N MET A 62 -0.12 4.07 -1.06
CA MET A 62 -1.37 4.23 -1.78
C MET A 62 -2.51 3.53 -1.03
N THR A 63 -3.44 4.31 -0.48
CA THR A 63 -4.69 3.82 0.14
C THR A 63 -5.88 4.42 -0.59
N GLY A 64 -6.98 3.67 -0.70
CA GLY A 64 -8.13 4.13 -1.47
C GLY A 64 -8.94 5.24 -0.78
N CYS A 65 -8.99 5.26 0.55
CA CYS A 65 -9.71 6.28 1.33
C CYS A 65 -8.80 7.32 2.01
N GLY A 66 -7.55 7.44 1.57
CA GLY A 66 -6.56 8.31 2.21
C GLY A 66 -6.03 7.77 3.54
N GLN A 67 -5.22 8.57 4.24
CA GLN A 67 -4.60 8.21 5.53
C GLN A 67 -5.32 8.84 6.74
N THR A 68 -6.28 9.72 6.46
CA THR A 68 -6.97 10.55 7.46
C THR A 68 -8.46 10.62 7.12
N GLY A 69 -9.28 10.99 8.11
CA GLY A 69 -10.72 11.14 7.94
C GLY A 69 -11.52 9.86 8.20
N PRO A 70 -12.86 9.94 8.10
CA PRO A 70 -13.78 8.91 8.60
C PRO A 70 -13.69 7.57 7.86
N TYR A 71 -13.07 7.55 6.68
CA TYR A 71 -12.96 6.36 5.84
C TYR A 71 -11.55 5.78 5.77
N ALA A 72 -10.54 6.37 6.43
CA ALA A 72 -9.14 5.95 6.34
C ALA A 72 -8.91 4.45 6.63
N GLN A 73 -9.71 3.88 7.52
CA GLN A 73 -9.63 2.46 7.93
C GLN A 73 -10.53 1.53 7.10
N ARG A 74 -11.28 2.06 6.13
CA ARG A 74 -12.17 1.26 5.28
C ARG A 74 -11.43 0.66 4.09
N ALA A 75 -11.90 -0.53 3.68
CA ALA A 75 -11.44 -1.13 2.44
C ALA A 75 -12.05 -0.41 1.25
N SER A 76 -11.21 0.02 0.33
CA SER A 76 -11.63 0.61 -0.95
C SER A 76 -11.28 -0.36 -2.09
N HIS A 77 -12.20 -0.44 -3.03
CA HIS A 77 -12.14 -1.20 -4.26
C HIS A 77 -12.80 -0.35 -5.36
N ASP A 78 -12.42 -0.56 -6.61
CA ASP A 78 -12.86 0.27 -7.74
C ASP A 78 -14.36 0.60 -7.71
N ILE A 79 -15.22 -0.40 -7.49
CA ILE A 79 -16.67 -0.24 -7.51
C ILE A 79 -17.19 0.63 -6.36
N ASN A 80 -16.59 0.55 -5.18
CA ASN A 80 -17.04 1.32 -4.03
C ASN A 80 -16.51 2.76 -4.07
N ASP A 81 -15.35 2.99 -4.67
CA ASP A 81 -14.81 4.34 -4.90
C ASP A 81 -15.67 5.14 -5.88
N ILE A 82 -16.05 4.51 -7.00
CA ILE A 82 -16.92 5.16 -7.99
C ILE A 82 -18.35 5.34 -7.46
N ALA A 83 -18.83 4.44 -6.58
CA ALA A 83 -20.11 4.62 -5.90
C ALA A 83 -20.08 5.82 -4.94
N LEU A 84 -19.05 5.91 -4.08
CA LEU A 84 -18.90 6.97 -3.08
C LEU A 84 -18.71 8.36 -3.71
N SER A 85 -17.94 8.44 -4.80
CA SER A 85 -17.74 9.69 -5.56
C SER A 85 -18.95 10.10 -6.40
N ARG A 86 -20.02 9.29 -6.41
CA ARG A 86 -21.19 9.41 -7.30
C ARG A 86 -20.90 9.27 -8.79
N ALA A 87 -19.67 8.97 -9.18
CA ALA A 87 -19.35 8.66 -10.58
C ALA A 87 -20.21 7.51 -11.10
N LEU A 88 -20.45 6.48 -10.27
CA LEU A 88 -21.30 5.33 -10.60
C LEU A 88 -22.72 5.74 -11.01
N HIS A 89 -23.27 6.81 -10.42
CA HIS A 89 -24.62 7.28 -10.74
C HIS A 89 -24.76 7.76 -12.19
N ALA A 90 -23.67 8.23 -12.80
CA ALA A 90 -23.67 8.64 -14.21
C ALA A 90 -23.71 7.44 -15.18
N PHE A 91 -23.47 6.22 -14.69
CA PHE A 91 -23.47 5.00 -15.49
C PHE A 91 -24.77 4.23 -15.27
N GLY A 92 -25.67 4.27 -16.26
CA GLY A 92 -26.95 3.55 -16.23
C GLY A 92 -27.81 3.88 -17.45
N ARG A 93 -28.75 3.00 -17.79
CA ARG A 93 -29.73 3.30 -18.83
C ARG A 93 -30.83 4.18 -18.24
N LYS A 94 -31.24 5.23 -18.97
CA LYS A 94 -32.50 5.93 -18.68
C LYS A 94 -33.63 4.91 -18.77
N ARG A 95 -34.41 4.79 -17.70
CA ARG A 95 -35.72 4.13 -17.75
C ARG A 95 -36.77 5.18 -18.04
#